data_AF-A0A956QAD5-F1
#
_entry.id   AF-A0A956QAD5-F1
#
_cell.length_a   1.000
_cell.length_b   1.000
_cell.length_c   1.000
_cell.angle_alpha   90.00
_cell.angle_beta   90.00
_cell.angle_gamma   90.00
#
_symmetry.space_group_name_H-M   'P 1'
#
loop_
_entity.id
_entity.type
_entity.pdbx_description
1 polymer ?
#
loop_
_entity_poly.entity_id
_entity_poly.type
_entity_poly.pdbx_seq_one_letter_code
_entity_poly.pdbx_strand_id
1 'polypeptide(L)'
;MTLIELIIYAGLSLLLLGLLFYLLWPSARASGAATAKVRLHQMATNVLSKLARDLASSNASAISLLDSGDPAQPVGLALVQPRGLSASGQTSWQTEAICYLLLPDEGRLVRQLCPPEPPSVVFVASRPTLLSTEELLAVAQNPNQTRRTLAQQVTRFDIYHEGDTRAQVVSPLRVRIRLEADVPGRTAPEVFELERTLALRD
;
A
#
# COMPACT_ATOMS: atom_id res chain seq x y z
N MET A 1 0.80 32.57 -56.37
CA MET A 1 1.00 31.18 -55.91
C MET A 1 0.56 30.25 -57.02
N THR A 2 1.46 29.37 -57.45
CA THR A 2 1.16 28.37 -58.48
C THR A 2 0.66 27.07 -57.83
N LEU A 3 -0.16 26.31 -58.54
CA LEU A 3 -0.70 25.03 -58.07
C LEU A 3 0.43 24.05 -57.66
N ILE A 4 1.58 24.16 -58.31
CA ILE A 4 2.79 23.37 -58.06
C ILE A 4 3.40 23.69 -56.68
N GLU A 5 3.50 24.97 -56.33
CA GLU A 5 3.98 25.38 -55.01
C GLU A 5 3.10 24.80 -53.90
N LEU A 6 1.77 24.83 -54.08
CA LEU A 6 0.82 24.30 -53.11
C LEU A 6 1.01 22.79 -52.85
N ILE A 7 1.24 22.02 -53.92
CA ILE A 7 1.48 20.56 -53.83
C ILE A 7 2.82 20.28 -53.11
N ILE A 8 3.86 21.06 -53.41
CA ILE A 8 5.17 20.92 -52.76
C ILE A 8 5.05 21.23 -51.26
N TYR A 9 4.40 22.33 -50.88
CA TYR A 9 4.17 22.68 -49.48
C TYR A 9 3.33 21.64 -48.74
N ALA A 10 2.27 21.13 -49.37
CA ALA A 10 1.45 20.07 -48.78
C ALA A 10 2.27 18.79 -48.56
N GLY A 11 3.07 18.38 -49.55
CA GLY A 11 3.94 17.20 -49.44
C GLY A 11 5.00 17.34 -48.35
N LEU A 12 5.69 18.49 -48.30
CA LEU A 12 6.65 18.81 -47.24
C LEU A 12 5.99 18.84 -45.86
N SER A 13 4.80 19.42 -45.74
CA SER A 13 4.06 19.46 -44.48
C SER A 13 3.66 18.07 -44.01
N LEU A 14 3.19 17.21 -44.92
CA LEU A 14 2.82 15.83 -44.61
C LEU A 14 4.04 15.01 -44.16
N LEU A 15 5.18 15.19 -44.85
CA LEU A 15 6.42 14.51 -44.52
C LEU A 15 6.95 14.97 -43.15
N LEU A 16 6.88 16.27 -42.87
CA LEU A 16 7.24 16.83 -41.56
C LEU A 16 6.32 16.31 -40.45
N LEU A 17 5.01 16.23 -40.70
CA LEU A 17 4.03 15.67 -39.75
C LEU A 17 4.30 14.19 -39.49
N GLY A 18 4.61 13.42 -40.53
CA GLY A 18 4.98 12.01 -40.41
C GLY A 18 6.25 11.80 -39.60
N LEU A 19 7.27 12.64 -39.81
CA LEU A 19 8.51 12.60 -39.05
C LEU A 19 8.28 12.96 -37.56
N LEU A 20 7.48 13.99 -37.31
CA LEU A 20 7.05 14.38 -35.96
C LEU A 20 6.33 13.24 -35.25
N PHE A 21 5.38 12.60 -35.91
CA PHE A 21 4.65 11.48 -35.33
C PHE A 21 5.58 10.29 -35.05
N TYR A 22 6.48 9.96 -35.99
CA TYR A 22 7.43 8.87 -35.84
C TYR A 22 8.41 9.09 -34.69
N LEU A 23 8.79 10.34 -34.39
CA LEU A 23 9.73 10.65 -33.32
C LEU A 23 9.04 10.86 -31.96
N LEU A 24 7.90 11.54 -31.93
CA LEU A 24 7.18 11.86 -30.70
C LEU A 24 6.48 10.64 -30.10
N TRP A 25 5.94 9.76 -30.95
CA TRP A 25 5.16 8.62 -30.47
C TRP A 25 5.98 7.61 -29.64
N PRO A 26 7.17 7.14 -30.08
CA PRO A 26 8.01 6.27 -29.27
C PRO A 26 8.53 6.96 -28.01
N SER A 27 8.87 8.25 -28.11
CA SER A 27 9.36 9.03 -26.97
C SER A 27 8.30 9.18 -25.88
N ALA A 28 7.05 9.51 -26.27
CA ALA A 28 5.92 9.58 -25.36
C ALA A 28 5.64 8.23 -24.68
N ARG A 29 5.70 7.11 -25.44
CA ARG A 29 5.55 5.76 -24.89
C ARG A 29 6.65 5.39 -23.90
N ALA A 30 7.90 5.66 -24.24
CA ALA A 30 9.04 5.40 -23.35
C ALA A 30 8.95 6.23 -22.06
N SER A 31 8.58 7.51 -22.18
CA SER A 31 8.38 8.41 -21.03
C SER A 31 7.23 7.94 -20.13
N GLY A 32 6.12 7.48 -20.72
CA GLY A 32 5.00 6.90 -19.98
C GLY A 32 5.39 5.68 -19.16
N ALA A 33 6.16 4.76 -19.73
CA ALA A 33 6.65 3.57 -19.03
C ALA A 33 7.59 3.92 -17.87
N ALA A 34 8.53 4.85 -18.10
CA ALA A 34 9.44 5.31 -17.04
C ALA A 34 8.68 5.99 -15.90
N THR A 35 7.68 6.81 -16.22
CA THR A 35 6.83 7.50 -15.24
C THR A 35 6.02 6.50 -14.41
N ALA A 36 5.44 5.48 -15.04
CA ALA A 36 4.70 4.43 -14.35
C ALA A 36 5.60 3.67 -13.35
N LYS A 37 6.81 3.27 -13.78
CA LYS A 37 7.76 2.59 -12.91
C LYS A 37 8.19 3.44 -11.71
N VAL A 38 8.50 4.72 -11.94
CA VAL A 38 8.85 5.66 -10.85
C VAL A 38 7.69 5.83 -9.89
N ARG A 39 6.47 5.97 -10.39
CA ARG A 39 5.26 6.08 -9.56
C ARG A 39 5.05 4.83 -8.70
N LEU A 40 5.16 3.64 -9.26
CA LEU A 40 5.06 2.38 -8.52
C LEU A 40 6.12 2.29 -7.41
N HIS A 41 7.36 2.63 -7.74
CA HIS A 41 8.47 2.64 -6.78
C HIS A 41 8.23 3.61 -5.62
N GLN A 42 7.82 4.85 -5.92
CA GLN A 42 7.50 5.85 -4.91
C GLN A 42 6.33 5.41 -4.02
N MET A 43 5.29 4.81 -4.61
CA MET A 43 4.12 4.34 -3.88
C MET A 43 4.47 3.21 -2.91
N ALA A 44 5.16 2.17 -3.38
CA ALA A 44 5.63 1.07 -2.52
C ALA A 44 6.57 1.56 -1.41
N THR A 45 7.51 2.45 -1.74
CA THR A 45 8.46 3.01 -0.78
C THR A 45 7.76 3.84 0.30
N ASN A 46 6.78 4.66 -0.10
CA ASN A 46 6.00 5.48 0.84
C ASN A 46 5.16 4.61 1.79
N VAL A 47 4.48 3.59 1.26
CA VAL A 47 3.73 2.62 2.05
C VAL A 47 4.63 1.95 3.08
N LEU A 48 5.70 1.29 2.63
CA LEU A 48 6.58 0.53 3.51
C LEU A 48 7.34 1.41 4.50
N SER A 49 7.67 2.65 4.12
CA SER A 49 8.29 3.60 5.05
C SER A 49 7.31 4.12 6.10
N LYS A 50 6.03 4.28 5.75
CA LYS A 50 4.99 4.65 6.72
C LYS A 50 4.71 3.48 7.68
N LEU A 51 4.51 2.28 7.12
CA LEU A 51 4.29 1.07 7.90
C LEU A 51 5.48 0.78 8.83
N ALA A 52 6.71 0.86 8.33
CA ALA A 52 7.91 0.65 9.14
C ALA A 52 8.04 1.66 10.28
N ARG A 53 7.66 2.92 10.08
CA ARG A 53 7.62 3.92 11.16
C ARG A 53 6.58 3.58 12.23
N ASP A 54 5.38 3.19 11.80
CA ASP A 54 4.30 2.83 12.72
C ASP A 54 4.58 1.53 13.48
N LEU A 55 5.30 0.58 12.86
CA LEU A 55 5.76 -0.66 13.48
C LEU A 55 6.96 -0.43 14.43
N ALA A 56 7.89 0.45 14.08
CA ALA A 56 9.05 0.76 14.93
C ALA A 56 8.65 1.44 16.26
N SER A 57 7.47 2.06 16.30
CA SER A 57 6.90 2.61 17.52
C SER A 57 5.99 1.62 18.27
N SER A 58 5.74 0.43 17.74
CA SER A 58 4.90 -0.60 18.38
C SER A 58 5.75 -1.78 18.89
N ASN A 59 5.16 -2.61 19.74
CA ASN A 59 5.79 -3.84 20.23
C ASN A 59 5.18 -5.04 19.52
N ALA A 60 5.91 -6.15 19.46
CA ALA A 60 5.44 -7.37 18.80
C ALA A 60 4.11 -7.90 19.40
N SER A 61 3.94 -7.76 20.72
CA SER A 61 2.73 -8.13 21.46
C SER A 61 1.51 -7.24 21.19
N ALA A 62 1.66 -6.16 20.45
CA ALA A 62 0.59 -5.21 20.11
C ALA A 62 0.21 -5.23 18.62
N ILE A 63 0.71 -6.22 17.87
CA ILE A 63 0.43 -6.39 16.45
C ILE A 63 -0.53 -7.58 16.28
N SER A 64 -1.59 -7.38 15.51
CA SER A 64 -2.55 -8.40 15.10
C SER A 64 -2.49 -8.58 13.60
N LEU A 65 -2.54 -9.82 13.11
CA LEU A 65 -2.42 -10.14 11.69
C LEU A 65 -3.76 -10.65 11.15
N LEU A 66 -4.09 -10.20 9.94
CA LEU A 66 -5.16 -10.74 9.13
C LEU A 66 -4.53 -11.47 7.95
N ASP A 67 -4.44 -12.80 8.06
CA ASP A 67 -4.02 -13.68 6.98
C ASP A 67 -5.17 -14.65 6.67
N SER A 68 -5.82 -14.42 5.53
CA SER A 68 -6.96 -15.21 5.10
C SER A 68 -6.55 -16.53 4.43
N GLY A 69 -5.35 -16.62 3.85
CA GLY A 69 -4.99 -17.71 2.93
C GLY A 69 -5.76 -17.71 1.60
N ASP A 70 -6.91 -17.02 1.50
CA ASP A 70 -7.67 -16.79 0.28
C ASP A 70 -7.27 -15.45 -0.38
N PRO A 71 -6.80 -15.45 -1.64
CA PRO A 71 -6.43 -14.22 -2.34
C PRO A 71 -7.60 -13.26 -2.60
N ALA A 72 -8.85 -13.73 -2.50
CA ALA A 72 -10.05 -12.90 -2.66
C ALA A 72 -10.44 -12.15 -1.37
N GLN A 73 -9.81 -12.46 -0.23
CA GLN A 73 -10.14 -11.83 1.04
C GLN A 73 -9.13 -10.75 1.43
N PRO A 74 -9.53 -9.79 2.28
CA PRO A 74 -8.62 -8.79 2.79
C PRO A 74 -7.45 -9.42 3.56
N VAL A 75 -6.25 -8.89 3.33
CA VAL A 75 -5.03 -9.27 4.04
C VAL A 75 -4.46 -8.02 4.71
N GLY A 76 -3.92 -8.13 5.91
CA GLY A 76 -3.41 -6.96 6.59
C GLY A 76 -2.85 -7.18 7.97
N LEU A 77 -2.61 -6.07 8.65
CA LEU A 77 -2.24 -6.06 10.06
C LEU A 77 -2.88 -4.88 10.76
N ALA A 78 -3.06 -5.01 12.07
CA ALA A 78 -3.31 -3.90 12.96
C ALA A 78 -2.20 -3.80 13.99
N LEU A 79 -1.93 -2.59 14.45
CA LEU A 79 -0.96 -2.35 15.52
C LEU A 79 -1.51 -1.34 16.50
N VAL A 80 -1.24 -1.54 17.79
CA VAL A 80 -1.49 -0.56 18.85
C VAL A 80 -0.16 0.02 19.29
N GLN A 81 -0.10 1.35 19.38
CA GLN A 81 1.13 2.04 19.79
C GLN A 81 1.10 2.34 21.30
N PRO A 82 2.26 2.33 21.97
CA PRO A 82 2.39 2.90 23.30
C PRO A 82 2.14 4.42 23.21
N ARG A 83 1.39 4.93 24.16
CA ARG A 83 1.14 6.37 24.36
C ARG A 83 2.24 7.01 25.20
N GLY A 84 2.81 6.26 26.15
CA GLY A 84 3.84 6.75 27.07
C GLY A 84 3.91 5.90 28.34
N LEU A 85 4.37 6.52 29.43
CA LEU A 85 4.38 5.90 30.76
C LEU A 85 3.30 6.54 31.64
N SER A 86 2.61 5.73 32.43
CA SER A 86 1.69 6.19 33.46
C SER A 86 2.43 6.78 34.66
N ALA A 87 1.70 7.42 35.57
CA ALA A 87 2.25 7.89 36.84
C ALA A 87 2.85 6.76 37.71
N SER A 88 2.42 5.52 37.49
CA SER A 88 2.96 4.32 38.16
C SER A 88 4.18 3.70 37.43
N GLY A 89 4.66 4.32 36.35
CA GLY A 89 5.78 3.83 35.56
C GLY A 89 5.45 2.68 34.61
N GLN A 90 4.17 2.35 34.42
CA GLN A 90 3.73 1.31 33.49
C GLN A 90 3.50 1.89 32.09
N THR A 91 3.77 1.12 31.05
CA THR A 91 3.47 1.52 29.67
C THR A 91 1.98 1.71 29.49
N SER A 92 1.57 2.92 29.11
CA SER A 92 0.21 3.23 28.69
C SER A 92 0.10 3.06 27.19
N TRP A 93 -1.00 2.46 26.74
CA TRP A 93 -1.29 2.17 25.34
C TRP A 93 -2.31 3.15 24.76
N GLN A 94 -2.23 3.38 23.44
CA GLN A 94 -3.26 4.11 22.73
C GLN A 94 -4.60 3.38 22.78
N THR A 95 -5.68 4.14 22.77
CA THR A 95 -7.06 3.61 22.77
C THR A 95 -7.58 3.31 21.36
N GLU A 96 -6.66 3.25 20.39
CA GLU A 96 -6.94 3.00 18.98
C GLU A 96 -5.83 2.12 18.39
N ALA A 97 -6.22 1.24 17.47
CA ALA A 97 -5.34 0.47 16.61
C ALA A 97 -5.24 1.12 15.22
N ILE A 98 -4.03 1.12 14.65
CA ILE A 98 -3.77 1.50 13.28
C ILE A 98 -3.84 0.25 12.42
N CYS A 99 -4.85 0.17 11.54
CA CYS A 99 -5.07 -0.96 10.64
C CYS A 99 -4.51 -0.64 9.25
N TYR A 100 -3.76 -1.57 8.68
CA TYR A 100 -3.25 -1.59 7.31
C TYR A 100 -3.87 -2.79 6.60
N LEU A 101 -4.74 -2.54 5.62
CA LEU A 101 -5.59 -3.57 5.01
C LEU A 101 -5.51 -3.47 3.49
N LEU A 102 -5.21 -4.59 2.83
CA LEU A 102 -5.37 -4.77 1.40
C LEU A 102 -6.82 -5.15 1.13
N LEU A 103 -7.49 -4.36 0.29
CA LEU A 103 -8.81 -4.65 -0.25
C LEU A 103 -8.61 -5.23 -1.67
N PRO A 104 -8.64 -6.56 -1.84
CA PRO A 104 -8.30 -7.19 -3.12
C PRO A 104 -9.27 -6.79 -4.23
N ASP A 105 -10.56 -6.69 -3.94
CA ASP A 105 -11.59 -6.28 -4.90
C ASP A 105 -11.36 -4.87 -5.48
N GLU A 106 -10.75 -3.99 -4.70
CA GLU A 106 -10.42 -2.62 -5.13
C GLU A 106 -8.98 -2.49 -5.65
N GLY A 107 -8.12 -3.49 -5.42
CA GLY A 107 -6.68 -3.40 -5.64
C GLY A 107 -6.03 -2.26 -4.84
N ARG A 108 -6.48 -2.03 -3.60
CA ARG A 108 -6.05 -0.89 -2.77
C ARG A 108 -5.54 -1.32 -1.41
N LEU A 109 -4.43 -0.71 -0.99
CA LEU A 109 -3.98 -0.77 0.38
C LEU A 109 -4.46 0.48 1.12
N VAL A 110 -5.22 0.28 2.19
CA VAL A 110 -5.79 1.36 3.01
C VAL A 110 -5.19 1.35 4.41
N ARG A 111 -5.19 2.53 5.03
CA ARG A 111 -4.92 2.73 6.45
C ARG A 111 -6.15 3.29 7.13
N GLN A 112 -6.55 2.73 8.26
CA GLN A 112 -7.73 3.12 9.02
C GLN A 112 -7.43 3.02 10.52
N LEU A 113 -8.02 3.89 11.33
CA LEU A 113 -8.00 3.79 12.80
C LEU A 113 -9.21 2.97 13.27
N CYS A 114 -9.00 2.11 14.26
CA CYS A 114 -10.00 1.27 14.90
C CYS A 114 -9.93 1.51 16.42
N PRO A 115 -11.05 1.62 17.15
CA PRO A 115 -12.41 1.42 16.71
C PRO A 115 -12.98 2.70 16.05
N PRO A 116 -13.96 2.59 15.12
CA PRO A 116 -14.73 3.76 14.70
C PRO A 116 -15.51 4.33 15.89
N GLU A 117 -15.88 5.61 15.85
CA GLU A 117 -16.91 6.14 16.77
C GLU A 117 -18.31 5.75 16.24
N PRO A 118 -19.18 5.10 17.05
CA PRO A 118 -18.95 4.56 18.41
C PRO A 118 -18.22 3.21 18.40
N PRO A 119 -17.46 2.88 19.48
CA PRO A 119 -16.50 1.79 19.46
C PRO A 119 -17.14 0.40 19.48
N SER A 120 -16.77 -0.46 18.52
CA SER A 120 -17.11 -1.89 18.52
C SER A 120 -16.19 -2.73 19.42
N VAL A 121 -14.98 -2.24 19.70
CA VAL A 121 -13.95 -2.91 20.50
C VAL A 121 -13.48 -1.96 21.60
N VAL A 122 -13.33 -2.48 22.82
CA VAL A 122 -12.88 -1.70 23.97
C VAL A 122 -11.36 -1.80 24.09
N PHE A 123 -10.68 -0.69 23.83
CA PHE A 123 -9.25 -0.55 24.05
C PHE A 123 -8.97 -0.08 25.47
N VAL A 124 -8.04 -0.76 26.16
CA VAL A 124 -7.70 -0.46 27.55
C VAL A 124 -6.29 0.12 27.61
N ALA A 125 -6.13 1.27 28.25
CA ALA A 125 -4.83 1.95 28.28
C ALA A 125 -3.74 1.18 29.06
N SER A 126 -4.09 0.17 29.85
CA SER A 126 -3.16 -0.60 30.69
C SER A 126 -2.49 -1.78 30.01
N ARG A 127 -2.98 -2.22 28.84
CA ARG A 127 -2.42 -3.37 28.09
C ARG A 127 -2.66 -3.23 26.60
N PRO A 128 -1.83 -3.81 25.73
CA PRO A 128 -2.14 -3.83 24.31
C PRO A 128 -3.40 -4.68 24.08
N THR A 129 -4.35 -4.15 23.32
CA THR A 129 -5.53 -4.91 22.86
C THR A 129 -5.19 -5.53 21.51
N LEU A 130 -5.29 -6.86 21.44
CA LEU A 130 -5.19 -7.59 20.17
C LEU A 130 -6.56 -7.69 19.53
N LEU A 131 -6.59 -7.52 18.21
CA LEU A 131 -7.78 -7.72 17.40
C LEU A 131 -7.80 -9.16 16.87
N SER A 132 -8.93 -9.82 17.02
CA SER A 132 -9.21 -11.09 16.38
C SER A 132 -9.31 -10.94 14.86
N THR A 133 -9.15 -12.06 14.14
CA THR A 133 -9.34 -12.12 12.69
C THR A 133 -10.72 -11.59 12.27
N GLU A 134 -11.76 -11.93 13.02
CA GLU A 134 -13.14 -11.48 12.75
C GLU A 134 -13.30 -9.97 12.90
N GLU A 135 -12.68 -9.37 13.92
CA GLU A 135 -12.69 -7.91 14.11
C GLU A 135 -11.92 -7.21 13.00
N LEU A 136 -10.77 -7.74 12.58
CA LEU A 136 -10.00 -7.18 11.46
C LEU A 136 -10.76 -7.26 10.14
N LEU A 137 -11.45 -8.38 9.88
CA LEU A 137 -12.34 -8.52 8.73
C LEU A 137 -13.50 -7.51 8.81
N ALA A 138 -14.10 -7.31 9.97
CA ALA A 138 -15.15 -6.33 10.18
C ALA A 138 -14.65 -4.90 9.91
N VAL A 139 -13.41 -4.56 10.31
CA VAL A 139 -12.79 -3.25 10.00
C VAL A 139 -12.55 -3.10 8.49
N ALA A 140 -12.15 -4.17 7.80
CA ALA A 140 -11.99 -4.14 6.34
C ALA A 140 -13.31 -3.88 5.62
N GLN A 141 -14.39 -4.49 6.09
CA GLN A 141 -15.74 -4.35 5.51
C GLN A 141 -16.43 -3.03 5.87
N ASN A 142 -16.10 -2.43 7.02
CA ASN A 142 -16.74 -1.21 7.51
C ASN A 142 -15.80 0.01 7.41
N PRO A 143 -15.83 0.76 6.28
CA PRO A 143 -15.09 2.00 6.16
C PRO A 143 -15.54 3.03 7.19
N ASN A 144 -14.58 3.76 7.78
CA ASN A 144 -14.87 4.92 8.62
C ASN A 144 -14.18 6.18 8.08
N GLN A 145 -14.42 7.32 8.73
CA GLN A 145 -13.91 8.64 8.30
C GLN A 145 -12.38 8.75 8.29
N THR A 146 -11.68 7.87 9.02
CA THR A 146 -10.21 7.84 9.11
C THR A 146 -9.57 7.00 8.00
N ARG A 147 -10.37 6.27 7.21
CA ARG A 147 -9.86 5.44 6.10
C ARG A 147 -9.17 6.32 5.06
N ARG A 148 -7.90 6.02 4.78
CA ARG A 148 -7.09 6.68 3.76
C ARG A 148 -6.44 5.63 2.87
N THR A 149 -6.54 5.81 1.56
CA THR A 149 -5.81 4.99 0.59
C THR A 149 -4.33 5.35 0.66
N LEU A 150 -3.48 4.35 0.89
CA LEU A 150 -2.02 4.50 0.87
C LEU A 150 -1.44 4.16 -0.50
N ALA A 151 -1.96 3.11 -1.14
CA ALA A 151 -1.58 2.70 -2.47
C ALA A 151 -2.79 2.16 -3.24
N GLN A 152 -2.74 2.33 -4.55
CA GLN A 152 -3.65 1.72 -5.52
C GLN A 152 -2.86 0.70 -6.33
N GLN A 153 -3.54 -0.10 -7.16
CA GLN A 153 -2.86 -1.09 -8.01
C GLN A 153 -2.04 -2.10 -7.22
N VAL A 154 -2.47 -2.41 -5.99
CA VAL A 154 -1.82 -3.38 -5.11
C VAL A 154 -2.41 -4.75 -5.42
N THR A 155 -1.59 -5.66 -5.94
CA THR A 155 -2.02 -7.03 -6.26
C THR A 155 -1.69 -8.00 -5.15
N ARG A 156 -0.65 -7.70 -4.36
CA ARG A 156 -0.25 -8.55 -3.25
C ARG A 156 0.30 -7.75 -2.08
N PHE A 157 -0.09 -8.15 -0.88
CA PHE A 157 0.44 -7.62 0.37
C PHE A 157 0.62 -8.79 1.34
N ASP A 158 1.87 -9.21 1.52
CA ASP A 158 2.20 -10.36 2.36
C ASP A 158 2.94 -9.89 3.61
N ILE A 159 2.63 -10.55 4.73
CA ILE A 159 3.27 -10.30 6.03
C ILE A 159 3.73 -11.66 6.56
N TYR A 160 5.04 -11.81 6.76
CA TYR A 160 5.67 -13.03 7.25
C TYR A 160 6.37 -12.76 8.56
N HIS A 161 6.30 -13.70 9.51
CA HIS A 161 7.03 -13.63 10.77
C HIS A 161 7.54 -15.01 11.18
N GLU A 162 8.53 -15.05 12.07
CA GLU A 162 9.12 -16.30 12.58
C GLU A 162 8.28 -16.85 13.73
N GLY A 163 7.04 -17.27 13.46
CA GLY A 163 6.17 -17.90 14.44
C GLY A 163 5.07 -18.72 13.80
N ASP A 164 4.75 -19.87 14.41
CA ASP A 164 3.73 -20.80 13.90
C ASP A 164 2.31 -20.36 14.30
N THR A 165 2.19 -19.49 15.30
CA THR A 165 0.93 -19.01 15.85
C THR A 165 0.61 -17.59 15.38
N ARG A 166 -0.54 -17.43 14.72
CA ARG A 166 -1.14 -16.13 14.35
C ARG A 166 -1.47 -15.23 15.56
N ALA A 167 -1.43 -15.80 16.77
CA ALA A 167 -1.77 -15.12 18.01
C ALA A 167 -0.66 -14.19 18.53
N GLN A 168 0.61 -14.40 18.12
CA GLN A 168 1.71 -13.58 18.57
C GLN A 168 2.74 -13.40 17.45
N VAL A 169 2.93 -12.16 17.03
CA VAL A 169 3.96 -11.82 16.06
C VAL A 169 5.32 -11.95 16.73
N VAL A 170 6.25 -12.63 16.05
CA VAL A 170 7.63 -12.84 16.53
C VAL A 170 8.58 -12.14 15.57
N SER A 171 9.59 -11.46 16.11
CA SER A 171 10.60 -10.80 15.29
C SER A 171 11.51 -11.86 14.61
N PRO A 172 11.97 -11.64 13.36
CA PRO A 172 11.73 -10.49 12.48
C PRO A 172 10.40 -10.55 11.72
N LEU A 173 9.79 -9.38 11.52
CA LEU A 173 8.61 -9.22 10.67
C LEU A 173 9.05 -8.82 9.27
N ARG A 174 8.70 -9.60 8.25
CA ARG A 174 8.94 -9.28 6.84
C ARG A 174 7.63 -8.84 6.20
N VAL A 175 7.64 -7.66 5.61
CA VAL A 175 6.48 -7.12 4.88
C VAL A 175 6.86 -6.98 3.43
N ARG A 176 6.04 -7.57 2.55
CA ARG A 176 6.22 -7.54 1.11
C ARG A 176 5.00 -6.92 0.46
N ILE A 177 5.23 -5.98 -0.46
CA ILE A 177 4.17 -5.37 -1.27
C ILE A 177 4.49 -5.56 -2.76
N ARG A 178 3.48 -5.96 -3.52
CA ARG A 178 3.53 -6.07 -4.97
C ARG A 178 2.46 -5.18 -5.59
N LEU A 179 2.90 -4.35 -6.53
CA LEU A 179 2.08 -3.42 -7.27
C LEU A 179 2.15 -3.75 -8.76
N GLU A 180 1.03 -3.61 -9.48
CA GLU A 180 0.97 -3.87 -10.92
C GLU A 180 0.20 -2.77 -11.64
N ALA A 181 0.85 -2.12 -12.61
CA ALA A 181 0.22 -1.07 -13.42
C ALA A 181 0.23 -1.43 -14.90
N ASP A 182 -0.92 -1.22 -15.55
CA ASP A 182 -1.01 -1.28 -17.01
C ASP A 182 -0.33 -0.07 -17.64
N VAL A 183 0.60 -0.33 -18.56
CA VAL A 183 1.33 0.71 -19.29
C VAL A 183 0.86 0.70 -20.75
N PRO A 184 0.38 1.84 -21.29
CA PRO A 184 -0.05 1.92 -22.68
C PRO A 184 1.03 1.48 -23.66
N GLY A 185 0.71 0.49 -24.49
CA GLY A 185 1.62 -0.02 -25.52
C GLY A 185 2.53 -1.17 -25.07
N ARG A 186 2.36 -1.70 -23.85
CA ARG A 186 2.93 -2.99 -23.44
C ARG A 186 1.85 -4.07 -23.38
N THR A 187 2.24 -5.30 -23.70
CA THR A 187 1.38 -6.49 -23.61
C THR A 187 1.32 -7.08 -22.19
N ALA A 188 2.30 -6.76 -21.34
CA ALA A 188 2.37 -7.21 -19.95
C ALA A 188 2.35 -6.00 -19.00
N PRO A 189 1.70 -6.13 -17.83
CA PRO A 189 1.69 -5.09 -16.80
C PRO A 189 3.09 -4.87 -16.23
N GLU A 190 3.38 -3.64 -15.83
CA GLU A 190 4.60 -3.33 -15.09
C GLU A 190 4.41 -3.77 -13.64
N VAL A 191 5.22 -4.74 -13.20
CA VAL A 191 5.19 -5.27 -11.84
C VAL A 191 6.33 -4.67 -11.04
N PHE A 192 6.02 -4.18 -9.84
CA PHE A 192 7.03 -3.74 -8.87
C PHE A 192 6.81 -4.44 -7.53
N GLU A 193 7.87 -5.03 -6.99
CA GLU A 193 7.86 -5.72 -5.71
C GLU A 193 8.91 -5.11 -4.78
N LEU A 194 8.52 -4.88 -3.53
CA LEU A 194 9.43 -4.38 -2.50
C LEU A 194 9.19 -5.15 -1.20
N GLU A 195 10.26 -5.65 -0.62
CA GLU A 195 10.27 -6.36 0.65
C GLU A 195 11.10 -5.59 1.68
N ARG A 196 10.62 -5.55 2.92
CA ARG A 196 11.35 -4.98 4.04
C ARG A 196 11.25 -5.91 5.25
N THR A 197 12.41 -6.19 5.85
CA THR A 197 12.51 -6.90 7.14
C THR A 197 12.64 -5.89 8.28
N LEU A 198 11.87 -6.10 9.35
CA LEU A 198 11.78 -5.20 10.50
C LEU A 198 12.02 -5.98 11.79
N ALA A 199 12.97 -5.51 12.58
CA ALA A 199 13.14 -5.94 13.97
C ALA A 199 12.07 -5.26 14.83
N LEU A 200 11.34 -6.04 15.62
CA LEU A 200 10.31 -5.53 16.52
C LEU A 200 10.90 -5.37 17.92
N ARG A 201 10.28 -4.51 18.72
CA ARG A 201 10.60 -4.41 20.14
C ARG A 201 9.87 -5.49 20.92
N ASP A 202 10.58 -6.14 21.83
CA ASP A 202 10.04 -7.09 22.79
C ASP A 202 9.36 -6.35 23.96
#